data_AF-A0A932A020-F1
#
_entry.id   AF-A0A932A020-F1
#
_cell.length_a   1.000
_cell.length_b   1.000
_cell.length_c   1.000
_cell.angle_alpha   90.00
_cell.angle_beta   90.00
_cell.angle_gamma   90.00
#
_symmetry.space_group_name_H-M   'P 1'
#
loop_
_entity.id
_entity.type
_entity.pdbx_description
1 polymer ?
#
loop_
_entity_poly.entity_id
_entity_poly.type
_entity_poly.pdbx_seq_one_letter_code
_entity_poly.pdbx_strand_id
1 'polypeptide(L)'
;MKIKMIQGSITVNNKQYLYTLKPKRGGVTYFTCKAAAIAQDFLSEDIPALLVDLPELILEEKEYRKNNVIRFRVTEEDKRKIEKKAVQKGFNSVSSYVRSIALDG
;
A
#
# COMPACT_ATOMS: atom_id res chain seq x y z
N MET A 1 26.81 -0.30 -25.78
CA MET A 1 25.84 0.72 -25.29
C MET A 1 25.48 0.41 -23.84
N LYS A 2 25.81 1.30 -22.89
CA LYS A 2 25.39 1.14 -21.48
C LYS A 2 23.94 1.61 -21.37
N ILE A 3 23.04 0.69 -21.04
CA ILE A 3 21.66 1.03 -20.71
C ILE A 3 21.69 1.81 -19.39
N LYS A 4 21.34 3.09 -19.46
CA LYS A 4 21.32 3.97 -18.28
C LYS A 4 19.93 3.92 -17.64
N MET A 5 19.90 3.72 -16.34
CA MET A 5 18.68 3.87 -15.55
C MET A 5 18.32 5.36 -15.48
N ILE A 6 17.06 5.68 -15.74
CA ILE A 6 16.51 7.02 -15.62
C ILE A 6 15.68 7.04 -14.33
N GLN A 7 15.91 8.05 -13.50
CA GLN A 7 15.11 8.28 -12.31
C GLN A 7 14.32 9.57 -12.53
N GLY A 8 13.02 9.50 -12.28
CA GLY A 8 12.11 10.63 -12.33
C GLY A 8 11.36 10.78 -11.02
N SER A 9 10.63 11.88 -10.91
CA SER A 9 9.75 12.13 -9.78
C SER A 9 8.43 12.73 -10.22
N ILE A 10 7.37 12.41 -9.48
CA ILE A 10 6.04 12.98 -9.66
C ILE A 10 5.52 13.50 -8.33
N THR A 11 4.82 14.63 -8.34
CA THR A 11 4.26 15.23 -7.12
C THR A 11 2.76 14.96 -7.08
N VAL A 12 2.30 14.33 -6.00
CA VAL A 12 0.88 14.03 -5.76
C VAL A 12 0.53 14.47 -4.35
N ASN A 13 -0.47 15.34 -4.18
CA ASN A 13 -0.89 15.92 -2.90
C ASN A 13 0.29 16.47 -2.07
N ASN A 14 1.07 17.39 -2.66
CA ASN A 14 2.24 18.04 -2.05
C ASN A 14 3.31 17.08 -1.53
N LYS A 15 3.32 15.83 -1.99
CA LYS A 15 4.35 14.83 -1.69
C LYS A 15 4.99 14.34 -2.98
N GLN A 16 6.31 14.27 -2.99
CA GLN A 16 7.09 13.79 -4.12
C GLN A 16 7.26 12.26 -4.04
N TYR A 17 7.04 11.58 -5.16
CA TYR A 17 7.23 10.14 -5.32
C TYR A 17 8.24 9.88 -6.43
N LEU A 18 9.12 8.92 -6.21
CA LEU A 18 10.14 8.53 -7.17
C LEU A 18 9.66 7.37 -8.03
N TYR A 19 10.03 7.40 -9.30
CA TYR A 19 9.92 6.27 -10.21
C TYR A 19 11.23 6.07 -10.98
N THR A 20 11.45 4.85 -11.46
CA THR A 20 12.61 4.51 -12.28
C THR A 20 12.19 3.85 -13.58
N LEU A 21 12.91 4.19 -14.64
CA LEU A 21 12.82 3.58 -15.96
C LEU A 21 14.15 2.92 -16.26
N LYS A 22 14.12 1.63 -16.54
CA LYS A 22 15.28 0.87 -17.00
C LYS A 22 14.98 0.32 -18.38
N PRO A 23 15.42 1.00 -19.46
CA PRO A 23 15.23 0.50 -20.82
C PRO A 23 15.81 -0.91 -20.95
N LYS A 24 15.16 -1.77 -21.72
CA LYS A 24 15.61 -3.12 -22.06
C LYS A 24 15.73 -3.24 -23.58
N ARG A 25 16.32 -4.35 -24.05
CA ARG A 25 16.34 -4.66 -25.48
C ARG A 25 14.92 -5.05 -25.93
N GLY A 26 14.61 -4.81 -27.20
CA GLY A 26 13.32 -5.20 -27.79
C GLY A 26 12.18 -4.20 -27.54
N GLY A 27 12.48 -2.92 -27.32
CA GLY A 27 11.45 -1.89 -27.17
C GLY A 27 10.72 -1.92 -25.84
N VAL A 28 11.22 -2.64 -24.84
CA VAL A 28 10.62 -2.75 -23.51
C VAL A 28 11.35 -1.84 -22.51
N THR A 29 10.62 -1.29 -21.55
CA THR A 29 11.17 -0.54 -20.41
C THR A 29 10.64 -1.12 -19.10
N TYR A 30 11.55 -1.47 -18.19
CA TYR A 30 11.17 -1.89 -16.84
C TYR A 30 10.88 -0.65 -16.00
N PHE A 31 9.63 -0.52 -15.57
CA PHE A 31 9.13 0.60 -14.79
C PHE A 31 9.02 0.19 -13.32
N THR A 32 9.49 1.04 -12.41
CA THR A 32 9.34 0.83 -10.96
C THR A 32 8.80 2.07 -10.28
N CYS A 33 7.70 1.94 -9.55
CA CYS A 33 7.20 2.96 -8.64
C CYS A 33 6.64 2.30 -7.37
N LYS A 34 7.33 2.48 -6.24
CA LYS A 34 6.93 1.87 -4.95
C LYS A 34 5.58 2.40 -4.46
N ALA A 35 5.25 3.65 -4.76
CA ALA A 35 4.05 4.31 -4.28
C ALA A 35 2.76 3.81 -4.95
N ALA A 36 2.86 3.35 -6.20
CA ALA A 36 1.77 2.71 -6.95
C ALA A 36 1.87 1.18 -6.95
N ALA A 37 2.81 0.60 -6.18
CA ALA A 37 3.09 -0.85 -6.16
C ALA A 37 3.44 -1.45 -7.55
N ILE A 38 4.03 -0.67 -8.45
CA ILE A 38 4.39 -1.11 -9.81
C ILE A 38 5.86 -1.49 -9.86
N ALA A 39 6.16 -2.69 -10.39
CA ALA A 39 7.50 -3.17 -10.65
C ALA A 39 7.46 -4.21 -11.79
N GLN A 40 7.33 -3.76 -13.04
CA GLN A 40 7.11 -4.64 -14.19
C GLN A 40 7.61 -4.06 -15.51
N ASP A 41 7.56 -4.89 -16.55
CA ASP A 41 7.91 -4.51 -17.92
C ASP A 41 6.73 -3.90 -18.65
N PHE A 42 6.98 -2.81 -19.38
CA PHE A 42 6.03 -2.15 -20.28
C PHE A 42 6.66 -1.96 -21.66
N LEU A 43 5.85 -1.83 -22.71
CA LEU A 43 6.36 -1.34 -23.98
C LEU A 43 6.81 0.12 -23.79
N SER A 44 7.90 0.48 -24.47
CA SER A 44 8.47 1.83 -24.34
C SER A 44 7.52 2.90 -24.86
N GLU A 45 6.63 2.54 -25.80
CA GLU A 45 5.57 3.40 -26.32
C GLU A 45 4.42 3.64 -25.33
N ASP A 46 4.22 2.74 -24.35
CA ASP A 46 3.18 2.86 -23.33
C ASP A 46 3.63 3.70 -22.12
N ILE A 47 4.95 3.91 -21.96
CA ILE A 47 5.51 4.65 -20.83
C ILE A 47 4.90 6.07 -20.70
N PRO A 48 4.72 6.87 -21.77
CA PRO A 48 4.07 8.16 -21.67
C PRO A 48 2.65 8.10 -21.08
N ALA A 49 1.84 7.15 -21.54
CA ALA A 49 0.47 6.97 -21.01
C ALA A 49 0.51 6.55 -19.53
N LEU A 50 1.36 5.58 -19.19
CA LEU A 50 1.58 5.17 -17.79
C LEU A 50 1.99 6.34 -16.89
N LEU A 51 2.82 7.26 -17.37
CA LEU A 51 3.24 8.45 -16.60
C LEU A 51 2.11 9.47 -16.42
N VAL A 52 1.18 9.58 -17.36
CA VAL A 52 -0.03 10.41 -17.25
C VAL A 52 -0.95 9.84 -16.16
N ASP A 53 -1.11 8.52 -16.11
CA ASP A 53 -2.02 7.84 -15.18
C ASP A 53 -1.38 7.62 -13.79
N LEU A 54 -0.05 7.72 -13.69
CA LEU A 54 0.71 7.45 -12.46
C LEU A 54 0.20 8.20 -11.21
N PRO A 55 -0.21 9.49 -11.26
CA PRO A 55 -0.81 10.16 -10.11
C PRO A 55 -2.01 9.44 -9.52
N GLU A 56 -2.92 8.97 -10.37
CA GLU A 56 -4.16 8.30 -9.97
C GLU A 56 -3.84 6.93 -9.37
N LEU A 57 -2.98 6.15 -10.02
CA LEU A 57 -2.50 4.86 -9.52
C LEU A 57 -1.83 4.97 -8.13
N ILE A 58 -1.11 6.06 -7.86
CA ILE A 58 -0.53 6.34 -6.53
C ILE A 58 -1.63 6.63 -5.50
N LEU A 59 -2.70 7.32 -5.87
CA LEU A 59 -3.81 7.63 -4.97
C LEU A 59 -4.62 6.37 -4.66
N GLU A 60 -4.97 5.58 -5.68
CA GLU A 60 -5.70 4.33 -5.54
C GLU A 60 -4.98 3.33 -4.63
N GLU A 61 -3.68 3.10 -4.87
CA GLU A 61 -2.89 2.17 -4.05
C GLU A 61 -2.82 2.63 -2.58
N LYS A 62 -2.79 3.94 -2.35
CA LYS A 62 -2.87 4.47 -0.99
C LYS A 62 -4.23 4.26 -0.36
N GLU A 63 -5.31 4.47 -1.11
CA GLU A 63 -6.67 4.23 -0.63
C GLU A 63 -6.85 2.77 -0.25
N TYR A 64 -6.40 1.86 -1.12
CA TYR A 64 -6.39 0.43 -0.88
C TYR A 64 -5.60 0.05 0.39
N ARG A 65 -4.45 0.70 0.62
CA ARG A 65 -3.62 0.50 1.82
C ARG A 65 -4.08 1.25 3.07
N LYS A 66 -5.15 2.06 3.02
CA LYS A 66 -5.67 2.74 4.22
C LYS A 66 -6.29 1.70 5.15
N ASN A 67 -5.50 1.23 6.12
CA ASN A 67 -6.02 0.56 7.30
C ASN A 67 -6.76 1.59 8.16
N ASN A 68 -8.08 1.47 8.28
CA ASN A 68 -8.87 2.27 9.21
C ASN A 68 -8.67 1.73 10.63
N VAL A 69 -8.20 2.59 11.54
CA VAL A 69 -7.96 2.23 12.95
C VAL A 69 -9.15 2.67 13.80
N ILE A 70 -9.81 1.73 14.44
CA ILE A 70 -10.84 2.01 15.45
C ILE A 70 -10.15 2.15 16.82
N ARG A 71 -10.35 3.29 17.50
CA ARG A 71 -9.81 3.55 18.85
C ARG A 71 -10.94 3.88 19.80
N PHE A 72 -10.95 3.24 20.96
CA PHE A 72 -11.85 3.57 22.06
C PHE A 72 -11.07 3.49 23.37
N ARG A 73 -11.49 4.28 24.36
CA ARG A 73 -10.88 4.27 25.69
C ARG A 73 -11.53 3.16 26.52
N VAL A 74 -10.70 2.45 27.27
CA VAL A 74 -11.13 1.43 28.23
C VAL A 74 -10.37 1.66 29.53
N THR A 75 -10.97 1.24 30.63
CA THR A 75 -10.24 1.16 31.90
C THR A 75 -9.23 0.00 31.85
N GLU A 76 -8.26 0.00 32.76
CA GLU A 76 -7.31 -1.10 32.90
C GLU A 76 -8.02 -2.42 33.25
N GLU A 77 -9.10 -2.35 34.03
CA GLU A 77 -9.91 -3.52 34.39
C GLU A 77 -10.64 -4.09 33.17
N ASP A 78 -11.25 -3.23 32.35
CA ASP A 78 -11.92 -3.64 31.12
C ASP A 78 -10.95 -4.26 30.12
N LYS A 79 -9.76 -3.66 29.99
CA LYS A 79 -8.69 -4.20 29.14
C LYS A 79 -8.33 -5.63 29.53
N ARG A 80 -8.10 -5.88 30.82
CA ARG A 80 -7.79 -7.23 31.34
C ARG A 80 -8.93 -8.22 31.09
N LYS A 81 -10.19 -7.78 31.27
CA LYS A 81 -11.37 -8.60 30.97
C LYS A 81 -11.44 -8.96 29.48
N ILE A 82 -11.18 -8.01 28.59
CA ILE A 82 -11.17 -8.22 27.13
C ILE A 82 -10.07 -9.21 26.75
N GLU A 83 -8.85 -9.03 27.25
CA GLU A 83 -7.71 -9.92 27.01
C GLU A 83 -8.00 -11.35 27.46
N LYS A 84 -8.52 -11.51 28.68
CA LYS A 84 -8.88 -12.83 29.22
C LYS A 84 -9.95 -13.51 28.37
N LYS A 85 -11.00 -12.78 27.96
CA LYS A 85 -12.06 -13.31 27.09
C LYS A 85 -11.54 -13.71 25.70
N ALA A 86 -10.62 -12.93 25.13
CA ALA A 86 -10.00 -13.24 23.84
C ALA A 86 -9.26 -14.59 23.90
N VAL A 87 -8.43 -14.79 24.92
CA VAL A 87 -7.69 -16.05 25.13
C VAL A 87 -8.63 -17.22 25.39
N GLN A 88 -9.63 -17.05 26.26
CA GLN A 88 -10.61 -18.11 26.56
C GLN A 88 -11.38 -18.58 25.33
N LYS A 89 -11.63 -17.68 24.38
CA LYS A 89 -12.32 -17.99 23.12
C LYS A 89 -11.37 -18.41 21.99
N GLY A 90 -10.07 -18.57 22.26
CA GLY A 90 -9.09 -19.08 21.30
C GLY A 90 -8.64 -18.06 20.24
N PHE A 91 -8.81 -16.76 20.48
CA PHE A 91 -8.35 -15.75 19.52
C PHE A 91 -6.86 -15.45 19.66
N ASN A 92 -6.18 -15.31 18.51
CA ASN A 92 -4.75 -14.99 18.43
C ASN A 92 -4.43 -13.53 18.82
N SER A 93 -5.43 -12.65 18.88
CA SER A 93 -5.25 -11.27 19.31
C SER A 93 -6.53 -10.65 19.89
N VAL A 94 -6.36 -9.61 20.71
CA VAL A 94 -7.48 -8.78 21.19
C VAL A 94 -8.22 -8.15 20.02
N SER A 95 -7.51 -7.66 19.00
CA SER A 95 -8.12 -7.04 17.82
C SER A 95 -9.01 -8.01 17.05
N SER A 96 -8.57 -9.27 16.84
CA SER A 96 -9.41 -10.29 16.20
C SER A 96 -10.64 -10.63 17.03
N TYR A 97 -10.49 -10.69 18.36
CA TYR A 97 -11.60 -10.93 19.26
C TYR A 97 -12.63 -9.80 19.19
N VAL A 98 -12.21 -8.54 19.39
CA VAL A 98 -13.11 -7.38 19.35
C VAL A 98 -13.78 -7.24 17.98
N ARG A 99 -13.06 -7.53 16.89
CA ARG A 99 -13.61 -7.53 15.54
C ARG A 99 -14.72 -8.57 15.38
N SER A 100 -14.50 -9.80 15.83
CA SER A 100 -15.52 -10.86 15.76
C SER A 100 -16.78 -10.49 16.54
N ILE A 101 -16.63 -9.88 17.72
CA ILE A 101 -17.79 -9.45 18.52
C ILE A 101 -18.55 -8.32 17.84
N ALA A 102 -17.86 -7.39 17.19
CA ALA A 102 -18.51 -6.24 16.55
C ALA A 102 -19.18 -6.57 15.20
N LEU A 103 -18.72 -7.61 14.50
CA LEU A 103 -19.21 -7.98 13.17
C LEU A 103 -20.10 -9.23 13.17
N ASP A 104 -19.81 -10.20 14.04
CA ASP A 104 -20.47 -11.52 14.08
C ASP A 104 -21.28 -11.74 15.36
N GLY A 105 -21.29 -10.75 16.26
CA GLY A 105 -21.91 -10.80 17.59
C GLY A 105 -23.36 -10.32 17.64
#